data_AF-A0A0D3J1B1-F1
#
_entry.id   AF-A0A0D3J1B1-F1
#
_cell.length_a   1.000
_cell.length_b   1.000
_cell.length_c   1.000
_cell.angle_alpha   90.00
_cell.angle_beta   90.00
_cell.angle_gamma   90.00
#
_symmetry.space_group_name_H-M   'P 1'
#
loop_
_entity.id
_entity.type
_entity.pdbx_description
1 polymer ?
#
loop_
_entity_poly.entity_id
_entity_poly.type
_entity_poly.pdbx_seq_one_letter_code
_entity_poly.pdbx_strand_id
1 'polypeptide(L)'
;MRLKPYFLPVAALSYPWLTKEHPDPRGANLARVARALKALLSHARIPRLGVFWDFGSLHQHPDPPNGVLRTEEQNALFKQGLGCLGTLYSQQRAGGTQGTRGTNVAKYFDRGWCFTEQSWAGLTKAGYLSLDLGKMRGGKVYNWSSLRADCTRGGGRRPPLLPSAFAAELEKKSFTNGKDDKPLVKRLYEAAFEEQFGKATGLGYGGLGWGDAEAAQLAEVLASGAAPRLETLYLGGNKIGDEGCKALAAALGKEGAVPRLETLTLFLGANRIGDEGCKALAAALKEGAAPSLKARDAPPPRTWQLRRPS
;
A
#
# COMPACT_ATOMS: atom_id res chain seq x y z
N MET A 1 27.34 -0.35 26.35
CA MET A 1 26.58 0.39 25.32
C MET A 1 25.66 -0.61 24.59
N ARG A 2 24.37 -0.69 24.94
CA ARG A 2 23.44 -1.64 24.29
C ARG A 2 23.15 -1.16 22.87
N LEU A 3 23.59 -1.91 21.87
CA LEU A 3 23.23 -1.68 20.46
C LEU A 3 21.70 -1.74 20.35
N LYS A 4 21.06 -0.68 19.86
CA LYS A 4 19.65 -0.73 19.45
C LYS A 4 19.51 -1.88 18.42
N PRO A 5 18.44 -2.69 18.47
CA PRO A 5 18.23 -3.71 17.47
C PRO A 5 18.14 -3.02 16.10
N TYR A 6 19.10 -3.29 15.22
CA TYR A 6 19.06 -2.81 13.85
C TYR A 6 17.86 -3.46 13.18
N PHE A 7 16.76 -2.71 13.03
CA PHE A 7 15.65 -3.11 12.17
C PHE A 7 16.22 -3.42 10.78
N LEU A 8 16.10 -4.68 10.33
CA LEU A 8 16.44 -5.08 8.97
C LEU A 8 15.25 -4.71 8.08
N PRO A 9 15.38 -3.72 7.16
CA PRO A 9 14.32 -3.48 6.20
C PRO A 9 14.25 -4.67 5.25
N VAL A 10 13.06 -5.16 4.98
CA VAL A 10 12.78 -6.16 3.94
C VAL A 10 12.20 -5.46 2.71
N ALA A 11 12.55 -5.96 1.53
CA ALA A 11 11.89 -5.61 0.30
C ALA A 11 11.05 -6.77 -0.22
N ALA A 12 9.73 -6.61 -0.30
CA ALA A 12 8.78 -7.65 -0.69
C ALA A 12 8.34 -7.49 -2.14
N LEU A 13 8.95 -8.25 -3.05
CA LEU A 13 8.80 -8.10 -4.48
C LEU A 13 7.55 -8.81 -5.00
N SER A 14 6.78 -8.11 -5.85
CA SER A 14 5.65 -8.67 -6.56
C SER A 14 5.70 -8.26 -8.04
N TYR A 15 5.48 -9.25 -8.91
CA TYR A 15 5.28 -9.06 -10.35
C TYR A 15 4.53 -10.27 -10.95
N PRO A 16 3.93 -10.12 -12.14
CA PRO A 16 3.11 -11.17 -12.72
C PRO A 16 3.98 -12.28 -13.32
N TRP A 17 3.57 -13.54 -13.13
CA TRP A 17 4.18 -14.67 -13.84
C TRP A 17 4.06 -14.49 -15.36
N LEU A 18 5.20 -14.52 -16.07
CA LEU A 18 5.24 -14.32 -17.51
C LEU A 18 4.86 -15.59 -18.31
N THR A 19 5.18 -16.77 -17.79
CA THR A 19 4.73 -18.06 -18.33
C THR A 19 4.18 -18.94 -17.20
N LYS A 20 3.68 -20.14 -17.52
CA LYS A 20 3.19 -21.09 -16.51
C LYS A 20 4.34 -21.77 -15.76
N GLU A 21 5.47 -21.95 -16.43
CA GLU A 21 6.61 -22.71 -15.97
C GLU A 21 7.60 -21.85 -15.17
N HIS A 22 7.73 -20.56 -15.50
CA HIS A 22 8.69 -19.67 -14.85
C HIS A 22 8.20 -18.21 -14.84
N PRO A 23 8.32 -17.48 -13.73
CA PRO A 23 7.78 -16.12 -13.62
C PRO A 23 8.58 -15.09 -14.43
N ASP A 24 9.89 -15.30 -14.64
CA ASP A 24 10.75 -14.42 -15.44
C ASP A 24 11.78 -15.18 -16.30
N PRO A 25 11.35 -15.91 -17.36
CA PRO A 25 12.22 -16.85 -18.08
C PRO A 25 13.46 -16.21 -18.72
N ARG A 26 13.42 -14.89 -18.94
CA ARG A 26 14.51 -14.13 -19.58
C ARG A 26 15.27 -13.25 -18.59
N GLY A 27 14.95 -13.29 -17.30
CA GLY A 27 15.62 -12.49 -16.26
C GLY A 27 15.41 -10.98 -16.39
N ALA A 28 14.40 -10.52 -17.13
CA ALA A 28 14.18 -9.10 -17.39
C ALA A 28 13.68 -8.37 -16.13
N ASN A 29 12.79 -9.00 -15.36
CA ASN A 29 12.35 -8.49 -14.06
C ASN A 29 13.49 -8.56 -13.05
N LEU A 30 14.26 -9.66 -13.02
CA LEU A 30 15.42 -9.81 -12.15
C LEU A 30 16.45 -8.69 -12.38
N ALA A 31 16.79 -8.38 -13.63
CA ALA A 31 17.71 -7.29 -13.95
C ALA A 31 17.21 -5.92 -13.47
N ARG A 32 15.90 -5.67 -13.60
CA ARG A 32 15.25 -4.43 -13.13
C ARG A 32 15.25 -4.35 -11.60
N VAL A 33 14.89 -5.45 -10.93
CA VAL A 33 14.94 -5.59 -9.47
C VAL A 33 16.36 -5.34 -8.96
N ALA A 34 17.37 -5.97 -9.55
CA ALA A 34 18.77 -5.78 -9.13
C ALA A 34 19.20 -4.31 -9.18
N ARG A 35 18.82 -3.57 -10.24
CA ARG A 35 19.07 -2.12 -10.33
C ARG A 35 18.34 -1.35 -9.24
N ALA A 36 17.09 -1.70 -8.96
CA ALA A 36 16.31 -1.08 -7.88
C ALA A 36 16.94 -1.34 -6.51
N LEU A 37 17.30 -2.58 -6.19
CA LEU A 37 17.94 -2.94 -4.92
C LEU A 37 19.27 -2.19 -4.71
N LYS A 38 20.10 -2.07 -5.75
CA LYS A 38 21.33 -1.25 -5.71
C LYS A 38 21.02 0.22 -5.40
N ALA A 39 19.99 0.79 -6.02
CA ALA A 39 19.55 2.15 -5.75
C ALA A 39 18.98 2.31 -4.33
N LEU A 40 18.31 1.29 -3.77
CA LEU A 40 17.84 1.31 -2.38
C LEU A 40 19.02 1.36 -1.39
N LEU A 41 20.04 0.53 -1.63
CA LEU A 41 21.26 0.46 -0.81
C LEU A 41 22.12 1.73 -0.90
N SER A 42 21.86 2.61 -1.89
CA SER A 42 22.54 3.91 -1.96
C SER A 42 22.10 4.89 -0.87
N HIS A 43 21.06 4.58 -0.09
CA HIS A 43 20.62 5.42 1.02
C HIS A 43 21.40 5.08 2.29
N ALA A 44 22.06 6.06 2.90
CA ALA A 44 22.85 5.87 4.12
C ALA A 44 22.11 5.22 5.30
N ARG A 45 20.77 5.29 5.35
CA ARG A 45 19.94 4.66 6.41
C ARG A 45 19.55 3.21 6.09
N ILE A 46 19.92 2.69 4.92
CA ILE A 46 19.60 1.33 4.44
C ILE A 46 20.93 0.64 4.09
N PRO A 47 21.80 0.35 5.07
CA PRO A 47 23.09 -0.28 4.79
C PRO A 47 22.98 -1.76 4.40
N ARG A 48 21.83 -2.39 4.68
CA ARG A 48 21.49 -3.76 4.33
C ARG A 48 19.98 -3.88 4.14
N LEU A 49 19.56 -4.86 3.34
CA LEU A 49 18.17 -5.07 2.95
C LEU A 49 17.92 -6.57 2.83
N GLY A 50 16.92 -7.10 3.55
CA GLY A 50 16.37 -8.42 3.27
C GLY A 50 15.53 -8.36 2.00
N VAL A 51 15.49 -9.42 1.19
CA VAL A 51 14.61 -9.49 0.02
C VAL A 51 13.68 -10.67 0.21
N PHE A 52 12.39 -10.39 0.25
CA PHE A 52 11.34 -11.39 0.15
C PHE A 52 10.84 -11.39 -1.29
N TRP A 53 10.88 -12.56 -1.92
CA TRP A 53 10.42 -12.78 -3.28
C TRP A 53 9.71 -14.11 -3.28
N ASP A 54 8.37 -14.09 -3.33
CA ASP A 54 7.51 -15.27 -3.21
C ASP A 54 8.03 -16.52 -3.96
N PHE A 55 8.43 -16.36 -5.22
CA PHE A 55 8.99 -17.41 -6.07
C PHE A 55 10.29 -18.01 -5.52
N GLY A 56 11.18 -17.17 -4.98
CA GLY A 56 12.48 -17.59 -4.44
C GLY A 56 12.47 -17.85 -2.93
N SER A 57 11.41 -17.46 -2.22
CA SER A 57 11.31 -17.51 -0.76
C SER A 57 10.32 -18.56 -0.26
N LEU A 58 9.44 -19.10 -1.12
CA LEU A 58 8.49 -20.17 -0.78
C LEU A 58 8.74 -21.41 -1.64
N HIS A 59 8.33 -22.59 -1.14
CA HIS A 59 8.36 -23.81 -1.94
C HIS A 59 7.35 -23.74 -3.09
N GLN A 60 7.84 -23.79 -4.32
CA GLN A 60 7.02 -23.64 -5.52
C GLN A 60 6.09 -24.83 -5.76
N HIS A 61 5.08 -24.62 -6.62
CA HIS A 61 4.08 -25.65 -6.92
C HIS A 61 4.78 -26.96 -7.34
N PRO A 62 4.35 -28.12 -6.82
CA PRO A 62 4.84 -29.38 -7.36
C PRO A 62 4.52 -29.46 -8.86
N ASP A 63 5.38 -30.11 -9.61
CA ASP A 63 5.18 -30.52 -10.99
C ASP A 63 5.09 -32.05 -11.04
N PRO A 64 3.95 -32.65 -10.62
CA PRO A 64 3.77 -34.10 -10.62
C PRO A 64 4.07 -34.75 -11.98
N PRO A 65 3.68 -34.15 -13.13
CA PRO A 65 4.06 -34.65 -14.46
C PRO A 65 5.58 -34.79 -14.66
N ASN A 66 6.39 -33.94 -14.03
CA ASN A 66 7.85 -33.96 -14.10
C ASN A 66 8.51 -34.51 -12.81
N GLY A 67 7.75 -35.19 -11.95
CA GLY A 67 8.25 -35.85 -10.75
C GLY A 67 8.67 -34.90 -9.60
N VAL A 68 8.35 -33.61 -9.68
CA VAL A 68 8.70 -32.64 -8.63
C VAL A 68 7.53 -32.57 -7.65
N LEU A 69 7.65 -33.25 -6.51
CA LEU A 69 6.67 -33.16 -5.43
C LEU A 69 7.26 -32.43 -4.23
N ARG A 70 6.44 -31.61 -3.56
CA ARG A 70 6.80 -31.11 -2.23
C ARG A 70 6.68 -32.24 -1.22
N THR A 71 7.65 -32.36 -0.32
CA THR A 71 7.50 -33.19 0.89
C THR A 71 6.38 -32.64 1.78
N GLU A 72 5.92 -33.44 2.74
CA GLU A 72 4.94 -32.98 3.74
C GLU A 72 5.45 -31.77 4.52
N GLU A 73 6.72 -31.78 4.91
CA GLU A 73 7.39 -30.66 5.58
C GLU A 73 7.42 -29.41 4.69
N GLN A 74 7.80 -29.55 3.42
CA GLN A 74 7.81 -28.43 2.46
C GLN A 74 6.41 -27.87 2.24
N ASN A 75 5.38 -28.72 2.23
CA ASN A 75 3.99 -28.29 2.18
C ASN A 75 3.55 -27.55 3.45
N ALA A 76 3.98 -27.99 4.63
CA ALA A 76 3.71 -27.32 5.90
C ALA A 76 4.38 -25.92 5.93
N LEU A 77 5.66 -25.84 5.56
CA LEU A 77 6.40 -24.58 5.44
C LEU A 77 5.79 -23.64 4.41
N PHE A 78 5.34 -24.15 3.26
CA PHE A 78 4.63 -23.35 2.26
C PHE A 78 3.32 -22.77 2.82
N LYS A 79 2.51 -23.57 3.52
CA LYS A 79 1.27 -23.09 4.15
C LYS A 79 1.55 -22.06 5.23
N GLN A 80 2.59 -22.25 6.03
CA GLN A 80 3.04 -21.29 7.02
C GLN A 80 3.47 -19.97 6.37
N GLY A 81 4.24 -20.03 5.28
CA GLY A 81 4.65 -18.86 4.50
C GLY A 81 3.47 -18.13 3.86
N LEU A 82 2.48 -18.85 3.32
CA LEU A 82 1.24 -18.25 2.83
C LEU A 82 0.50 -17.48 3.92
N GLY A 83 0.46 -18.02 5.15
CA GLY A 83 -0.19 -17.40 6.29
C GLY A 83 0.45 -16.07 6.72
N CYS A 84 1.70 -15.81 6.38
CA CYS A 84 2.40 -14.57 6.75
C CYS A 84 2.59 -13.56 5.61
N LEU A 85 2.09 -13.86 4.39
CA LEU A 85 2.21 -12.96 3.23
C LEU A 85 1.62 -11.58 3.49
N GLY A 86 0.44 -11.52 4.13
CA GLY A 86 -0.20 -10.27 4.49
C GLY A 86 0.72 -9.38 5.32
N THR A 87 1.40 -9.94 6.31
CA THR A 87 2.40 -9.23 7.13
C THR A 87 3.58 -8.75 6.27
N LEU A 88 4.18 -9.63 5.46
CA LEU A 88 5.36 -9.30 4.65
C LEU A 88 5.08 -8.18 3.63
N TYR A 89 3.94 -8.25 2.92
CA TYR A 89 3.57 -7.24 1.93
C TYR A 89 3.03 -5.95 2.55
N SER A 90 2.39 -6.01 3.73
CA SER A 90 1.90 -4.82 4.46
C SER A 90 3.03 -4.05 5.16
N GLN A 91 4.06 -4.74 5.67
CA GLN A 91 5.05 -4.11 6.55
C GLN A 91 6.24 -3.45 5.82
N GLN A 92 6.52 -3.71 4.52
CA GLN A 92 7.82 -3.27 3.96
C GLN A 92 7.99 -3.26 2.42
N ARG A 93 9.17 -2.82 1.93
CA ARG A 93 9.39 -2.04 0.67
C ARG A 93 9.29 -2.82 -0.66
N ALA A 94 8.45 -2.36 -1.60
CA ALA A 94 8.75 -2.17 -3.03
C ALA A 94 8.04 -3.23 -3.87
N GLY A 95 7.29 -2.84 -4.92
CA GLY A 95 6.49 -3.78 -5.70
C GLY A 95 5.98 -3.16 -6.99
N GLY A 96 6.08 -3.93 -8.07
CA GLY A 96 5.55 -3.62 -9.40
C GLY A 96 6.56 -3.88 -10.50
N THR A 97 6.22 -4.73 -11.47
CA THR A 97 6.74 -4.62 -12.83
C THR A 97 5.62 -4.77 -13.85
N GLN A 98 5.71 -3.97 -14.91
CA GLN A 98 5.00 -4.19 -16.17
C GLN A 98 6.03 -4.40 -17.28
N GLY A 99 5.69 -5.28 -18.21
CA GLY A 99 6.29 -5.37 -19.53
C GLY A 99 7.52 -6.26 -19.64
N THR A 100 7.28 -7.52 -20.05
CA THR A 100 8.04 -8.20 -21.10
C THR A 100 7.20 -9.33 -21.69
N ARG A 101 7.37 -9.61 -22.99
CA ARG A 101 6.70 -10.66 -23.78
C ARG A 101 6.76 -12.03 -23.08
N GLY A 102 5.64 -12.43 -22.47
CA GLY A 102 5.34 -13.80 -22.05
C GLY A 102 4.04 -14.26 -22.70
N THR A 103 3.71 -15.55 -22.61
CA THR A 103 2.44 -16.09 -23.14
C THR A 103 1.22 -15.60 -22.35
N ASN A 104 1.44 -15.11 -21.13
CA ASN A 104 0.39 -14.54 -20.30
C ASN A 104 0.21 -13.04 -20.54
N VAL A 105 -0.85 -12.67 -21.27
CA VAL A 105 -1.14 -11.29 -21.71
C VAL A 105 -1.93 -10.44 -20.71
N ALA A 106 -2.42 -11.01 -19.60
CA ALA A 106 -3.21 -10.29 -18.61
C ALA A 106 -2.39 -9.18 -17.92
N LYS A 107 -2.96 -7.98 -17.76
CA LYS A 107 -2.29 -6.86 -17.08
C LYS A 107 -2.13 -7.19 -15.60
N TYR A 108 -1.14 -6.55 -14.95
CA TYR A 108 -0.84 -6.78 -13.53
C TYR A 108 -2.08 -6.66 -12.62
N PHE A 109 -2.93 -5.65 -12.84
CA PHE A 109 -4.12 -5.38 -12.01
C PHE A 109 -5.33 -6.30 -12.27
N ASP A 110 -5.25 -7.15 -13.30
CA ASP A 110 -6.30 -8.10 -13.65
C ASP A 110 -6.05 -9.48 -13.00
N ARG A 111 -4.90 -9.63 -12.32
CA ARG A 111 -4.44 -10.88 -11.72
C ARG A 111 -4.71 -10.90 -10.22
N GLY A 112 -5.36 -11.97 -9.75
CA GLY A 112 -5.83 -12.08 -8.37
C GLY A 112 -4.72 -11.91 -7.31
N TRP A 113 -3.60 -12.62 -7.45
CA TRP A 113 -2.47 -12.50 -6.52
C TRP A 113 -1.83 -11.10 -6.55
N CYS A 114 -1.55 -10.54 -7.74
CA CYS A 114 -0.99 -9.20 -7.87
C CYS A 114 -1.90 -8.11 -7.26
N PHE A 115 -3.22 -8.25 -7.45
CA PHE A 115 -4.21 -7.39 -6.82
C PHE A 115 -4.18 -7.51 -5.28
N THR A 116 -4.05 -8.74 -4.77
CA THR A 116 -3.98 -9.02 -3.33
C THR A 116 -2.73 -8.42 -2.70
N GLU A 117 -1.57 -8.61 -3.32
CA GLU A 117 -0.29 -8.08 -2.83
C GLU A 117 -0.28 -6.55 -2.80
N GLN A 118 -0.87 -5.91 -3.82
CA GLN A 118 -1.07 -4.47 -3.80
C GLN A 118 -2.03 -4.03 -2.69
N SER A 119 -3.10 -4.79 -2.46
CA SER A 119 -4.10 -4.47 -1.43
C SER A 119 -3.51 -4.60 -0.03
N TRP A 120 -2.68 -5.62 0.24
CA TRP A 120 -1.89 -5.70 1.47
C TRP A 120 -0.93 -4.52 1.64
N ALA A 121 -0.18 -4.18 0.59
CA ALA A 121 0.66 -2.97 0.61
C ALA A 121 -0.16 -1.68 0.81
N GLY A 122 -1.48 -1.71 0.55
CA GLY A 122 -2.47 -0.65 0.78
C GLY A 122 -2.90 -0.49 2.25
N LEU A 123 -2.70 -1.49 3.10
CA LEU A 123 -3.19 -1.49 4.48
C LEU A 123 -2.47 -0.48 5.37
N THR A 124 -1.20 -0.67 5.73
CA THR A 124 -0.54 0.18 6.74
C THR A 124 0.68 0.93 6.23
N LYS A 125 1.17 0.55 5.05
CA LYS A 125 2.44 1.00 4.51
C LYS A 125 2.48 2.50 4.17
N ALA A 126 3.54 3.18 4.60
CA ALA A 126 3.74 4.57 4.20
C ALA A 126 3.96 4.69 2.68
N GLY A 127 3.37 5.70 2.05
CA GLY A 127 3.29 5.78 0.59
C GLY A 127 4.63 5.73 -0.16
N TYR A 128 5.69 6.30 0.43
CA TYR A 128 7.04 6.31 -0.14
C TYR A 128 7.76 4.96 -0.08
N LEU A 129 7.16 3.93 0.52
CA LEU A 129 7.73 2.59 0.62
C LEU A 129 7.23 1.66 -0.49
N SER A 130 6.26 2.07 -1.31
CA SER A 130 5.78 1.30 -2.47
C SER A 130 6.37 1.88 -3.75
N LEU A 131 7.06 1.06 -4.54
CA LEU A 131 7.80 1.49 -5.73
C LEU A 131 7.40 0.65 -6.94
N ASP A 132 6.71 1.26 -7.89
CA ASP A 132 6.39 0.63 -9.17
C ASP A 132 7.62 0.68 -10.08
N LEU A 133 8.34 -0.45 -10.15
CA LEU A 133 9.56 -0.55 -10.95
C LEU A 133 9.26 -0.53 -12.46
N GLY A 134 8.01 -0.73 -12.88
CA GLY A 134 7.59 -0.55 -14.27
C GLY A 134 7.83 0.87 -14.79
N LYS A 135 7.92 1.85 -13.89
CA LYS A 135 8.21 3.27 -14.22
C LYS A 135 9.71 3.59 -14.32
N MET A 136 10.58 2.60 -14.10
CA MET A 136 12.02 2.78 -14.27
C MET A 136 12.36 2.99 -15.75
N ARG A 137 13.23 3.97 -16.02
CA ARG A 137 13.69 4.30 -17.37
C ARG A 137 14.88 3.42 -17.78
N GLY A 138 14.89 2.99 -19.04
CA GLY A 138 16.03 2.31 -19.65
C GLY A 138 17.27 3.20 -19.65
N GLY A 139 18.47 2.62 -19.46
CA GLY A 139 19.75 3.34 -19.47
C GLY A 139 20.03 4.27 -18.28
N LYS A 140 19.01 4.66 -17.50
CA LYS A 140 19.18 5.56 -16.34
C LYS A 140 19.86 4.85 -15.16
N VAL A 141 20.90 5.46 -14.61
CA VAL A 141 21.47 5.08 -13.31
C VAL A 141 20.60 5.67 -12.21
N TYR A 142 20.22 4.83 -11.25
CA TYR A 142 19.32 5.19 -10.16
C TYR A 142 20.07 5.24 -8.82
N ASN A 143 19.76 6.26 -8.03
CA ASN A 143 19.99 6.31 -6.59
C ASN A 143 18.63 6.30 -5.88
N TRP A 144 18.61 6.19 -4.54
CA TRP A 144 17.38 6.17 -3.75
C TRP A 144 16.38 7.27 -4.14
N SER A 145 16.85 8.51 -4.23
CA SER A 145 15.98 9.68 -4.48
C SER A 145 15.36 9.65 -5.88
N SER A 146 16.16 9.36 -6.90
CA SER A 146 15.67 9.29 -8.29
C SER A 146 14.81 8.05 -8.55
N LEU A 147 15.07 6.93 -7.86
CA LEU A 147 14.23 5.72 -7.93
C LEU A 147 12.87 6.02 -7.34
N ARG A 148 12.85 6.57 -6.12
CA ARG A 148 11.62 7.00 -5.46
C ARG A 148 10.83 7.97 -6.34
N ALA A 149 11.48 9.03 -6.81
CA ALA A 149 10.82 10.06 -7.61
C ALA A 149 10.15 9.50 -8.85
N ASP A 150 10.78 8.55 -9.55
CA ASP A 150 10.22 7.96 -10.77
C ASP A 150 9.15 6.90 -10.47
N CYS A 151 9.41 6.00 -9.53
CA CYS A 151 8.59 4.83 -9.23
C CYS A 151 7.33 5.15 -8.39
N THR A 152 7.21 6.37 -7.87
CA THR A 152 5.99 6.85 -7.19
C THR A 152 5.18 7.86 -8.00
N ARG A 153 5.54 8.14 -9.28
CA ARG A 153 4.79 9.10 -10.11
C ARG A 153 3.38 8.61 -10.44
N GLY A 154 2.44 9.54 -10.57
CA GLY A 154 1.12 9.26 -11.17
C GLY A 154 0.07 8.72 -10.21
N GLY A 155 0.25 8.91 -8.90
CA GLY A 155 -0.60 8.30 -7.89
C GLY A 155 -0.02 6.95 -7.48
N GLY A 156 0.20 6.81 -6.19
CA GLY A 156 0.74 5.61 -5.56
C GLY A 156 -0.33 4.52 -5.40
N ARG A 157 -0.14 3.67 -4.40
CA ARG A 157 -1.07 2.61 -4.00
C ARG A 157 -2.50 3.15 -3.78
N ARG A 158 -3.50 2.27 -3.94
CA ARG A 158 -4.90 2.56 -3.61
C ARG A 158 -5.12 2.62 -2.09
N PRO A 159 -6.17 3.30 -1.60
CA PRO A 159 -6.61 3.19 -0.21
C PRO A 159 -6.94 1.74 0.18
N PRO A 160 -6.95 1.40 1.47
CA PRO A 160 -7.43 0.10 1.94
C PRO A 160 -8.87 -0.13 1.47
N LEU A 161 -9.23 -1.40 1.29
CA LEU A 161 -10.60 -1.85 1.02
C LEU A 161 -11.12 -2.62 2.23
N LEU A 162 -12.41 -2.48 2.53
CA LEU A 162 -13.08 -3.43 3.42
C LEU A 162 -12.95 -4.86 2.86
N PRO A 163 -12.88 -5.90 3.72
CA PRO A 163 -12.83 -7.29 3.25
C PRO A 163 -13.93 -7.65 2.23
N SER A 164 -15.15 -7.13 2.42
CA SER A 164 -16.27 -7.29 1.48
C SER A 164 -16.01 -6.64 0.12
N ALA A 165 -15.55 -5.39 0.10
CA ALA A 165 -15.21 -4.66 -1.13
C ALA A 165 -14.04 -5.31 -1.87
N PHE A 166 -13.02 -5.77 -1.14
CA PHE A 166 -11.92 -6.55 -1.71
C PHE A 166 -12.43 -7.86 -2.33
N ALA A 167 -13.29 -8.60 -1.64
CA ALA A 167 -13.86 -9.84 -2.15
C ALA A 167 -14.66 -9.62 -3.44
N ALA A 168 -15.46 -8.56 -3.52
CA ALA A 168 -16.22 -8.20 -4.72
C ALA A 168 -15.30 -7.83 -5.91
N GLU A 169 -14.21 -7.11 -5.65
CA GLU A 169 -13.21 -6.80 -6.69
C GLU A 169 -12.44 -8.05 -7.13
N LEU A 170 -12.17 -8.98 -6.21
CA LEU A 170 -11.45 -10.23 -6.51
C LEU A 170 -12.22 -11.14 -7.46
N GLU A 171 -13.56 -11.11 -7.46
CA GLU A 171 -14.39 -11.87 -8.40
C GLU A 171 -14.13 -11.49 -9.85
N LYS A 172 -13.69 -10.25 -10.10
CA LYS A 172 -13.37 -9.74 -11.44
C LYS A 172 -11.96 -10.13 -11.90
N LYS A 173 -11.20 -10.89 -11.10
CA LYS A 173 -9.78 -11.20 -11.32
C LYS A 173 -9.56 -12.65 -11.73
N SER A 174 -8.50 -12.87 -12.50
CA SER A 174 -8.11 -14.21 -12.97
C SER A 174 -6.87 -14.74 -12.22
N PHE A 175 -6.82 -16.06 -12.05
CA PHE A 175 -5.68 -16.78 -11.48
C PHE A 175 -5.00 -17.66 -12.54
N THR A 176 -3.67 -17.70 -12.51
CA THR A 176 -2.85 -18.25 -13.61
C THR A 176 -2.74 -19.77 -13.59
N ASN A 177 -2.98 -20.39 -12.43
CA ASN A 177 -2.81 -21.83 -12.19
C ASN A 177 -4.08 -22.66 -12.46
N GLY A 178 -5.18 -22.04 -12.93
CA GLY A 178 -6.46 -22.73 -13.17
C GLY A 178 -7.20 -23.15 -11.89
N LYS A 179 -6.62 -22.90 -10.71
CA LYS A 179 -7.25 -23.13 -9.41
C LYS A 179 -7.99 -21.87 -8.99
N ASP A 180 -9.20 -22.04 -8.45
CA ASP A 180 -9.93 -20.94 -7.85
C ASP A 180 -9.35 -20.62 -6.47
N ASP A 181 -8.25 -19.89 -6.44
CA ASP A 181 -7.61 -19.44 -5.20
C ASP A 181 -8.41 -18.32 -4.49
N LYS A 182 -9.53 -17.85 -5.07
CA LYS A 182 -10.36 -16.77 -4.51
C LYS A 182 -10.76 -17.02 -3.05
N PRO A 183 -11.28 -18.19 -2.63
CA PRO A 183 -11.67 -18.40 -1.24
C PRO A 183 -10.49 -18.29 -0.26
N LEU A 184 -9.32 -18.79 -0.65
CA LEU A 184 -8.09 -18.69 0.13
C LEU A 184 -7.66 -17.21 0.25
N VAL A 185 -7.60 -16.52 -0.88
CA VAL A 185 -7.14 -15.13 -0.97
C VAL A 185 -8.03 -14.18 -0.18
N LYS A 186 -9.36 -14.36 -0.21
CA LYS A 186 -10.31 -13.60 0.62
C LYS A 186 -9.98 -13.75 2.11
N ARG A 187 -9.81 -14.99 2.58
CA ARG A 187 -9.47 -15.29 3.98
C ARG A 187 -8.12 -14.67 4.39
N LEU A 188 -7.11 -14.76 3.52
CA LEU A 188 -5.78 -14.18 3.79
C LEU A 188 -5.83 -12.64 3.82
N TYR A 189 -6.65 -12.02 2.97
CA TYR A 189 -6.83 -10.57 2.98
C TYR A 189 -7.55 -10.11 4.26
N GLU A 190 -8.65 -10.75 4.61
CA GLU A 190 -9.43 -10.46 5.82
C GLU A 190 -8.56 -10.57 7.09
N ALA A 191 -7.84 -11.68 7.25
CA ALA A 191 -6.93 -11.87 8.37
C ALA A 191 -5.85 -10.79 8.45
N ALA A 192 -5.27 -10.39 7.30
CA ALA A 192 -4.27 -9.32 7.25
C ALA A 192 -4.88 -7.94 7.55
N PHE A 193 -6.11 -7.69 7.09
CA PHE A 193 -6.85 -6.47 7.36
C PHE A 193 -7.07 -6.31 8.87
N GLU A 194 -7.57 -7.34 9.55
CA GLU A 194 -7.77 -7.31 11.00
C GLU A 194 -6.45 -7.17 11.78
N GLU A 195 -5.44 -7.97 11.41
CA GLU A 195 -4.17 -8.03 12.14
C GLU A 195 -3.32 -6.78 11.92
N GLN A 196 -3.26 -6.25 10.70
CA GLN A 196 -2.40 -5.12 10.36
C GLN A 196 -3.15 -3.79 10.43
N PHE A 197 -4.28 -3.67 9.72
CA PHE A 197 -5.04 -2.41 9.68
C PHE A 197 -5.83 -2.18 10.97
N GLY A 198 -6.53 -3.20 11.47
CA GLY A 198 -7.32 -3.12 12.72
C GLY A 198 -6.48 -2.82 13.96
N LYS A 199 -5.18 -3.16 13.94
CA LYS A 199 -4.24 -2.85 15.03
C LYS A 199 -3.36 -1.62 14.78
N ALA A 200 -3.50 -0.95 13.63
CA ALA A 200 -2.67 0.20 13.31
C ALA A 200 -2.97 1.40 14.23
N THR A 201 -1.93 1.97 14.83
CA THR A 201 -2.02 3.22 15.59
C THR A 201 -1.67 4.45 14.74
N GLY A 202 -0.95 4.26 13.64
CA GLY A 202 -0.54 5.34 12.74
C GLY A 202 -0.64 4.93 11.28
N LEU A 203 -1.28 5.78 10.46
CA LEU A 203 -1.41 5.59 9.02
C LEU A 203 -0.80 6.76 8.25
N GLY A 204 0.31 6.47 7.54
CA GLY A 204 1.09 7.44 6.77
C GLY A 204 0.70 7.48 5.30
N TYR A 205 -0.42 8.11 4.97
CA TYR A 205 -1.05 8.09 3.64
C TYR A 205 -0.83 9.37 2.81
N GLY A 206 0.20 10.14 3.14
CA GLY A 206 0.52 11.36 2.40
C GLY A 206 1.37 11.10 1.15
N GLY A 207 1.30 12.01 0.18
CA GLY A 207 2.10 11.92 -1.05
C GLY A 207 1.67 10.80 -2.00
N LEU A 208 0.44 10.29 -1.85
CA LEU A 208 -0.09 9.16 -2.64
C LEU A 208 -0.83 9.61 -3.91
N GLY A 209 -1.04 10.92 -4.10
CA GLY A 209 -1.75 11.46 -5.25
C GLY A 209 -3.24 11.16 -5.24
N TRP A 210 -3.80 10.77 -4.09
CA TRP A 210 -5.23 10.51 -3.87
C TRP A 210 -6.07 11.75 -4.12
N GLY A 211 -7.15 11.62 -4.89
CA GLY A 211 -8.19 12.62 -5.05
C GLY A 211 -9.41 12.32 -4.19
N ASP A 212 -10.56 12.92 -4.55
CA ASP A 212 -11.81 12.78 -3.80
C ASP A 212 -12.31 11.33 -3.74
N ALA A 213 -12.19 10.59 -4.84
CA ALA A 213 -12.61 9.19 -4.90
C ALA A 213 -11.82 8.31 -3.91
N GLU A 214 -10.50 8.50 -3.83
CA GLU A 214 -9.66 7.75 -2.88
C GLU A 214 -9.91 8.18 -1.43
N ALA A 215 -10.17 9.47 -1.19
CA ALA A 215 -10.55 9.96 0.13
C ALA A 215 -11.90 9.37 0.58
N ALA A 216 -12.88 9.28 -0.32
CA ALA A 216 -14.18 8.68 -0.06
C ALA A 216 -14.06 7.17 0.24
N GLN A 217 -13.22 6.44 -0.49
CA GLN A 217 -12.95 5.03 -0.19
C GLN A 217 -12.31 4.85 1.19
N LEU A 218 -11.36 5.71 1.58
CA LEU A 218 -10.81 5.69 2.94
C LEU A 218 -11.90 6.01 3.97
N ALA A 219 -12.76 7.00 3.68
CA ALA A 219 -13.85 7.40 4.56
C ALA A 219 -14.81 6.23 4.84
N GLU A 220 -15.15 5.42 3.82
CA GLU A 220 -15.96 4.20 3.99
C GLU A 220 -15.30 3.21 4.96
N VAL A 221 -13.99 2.98 4.82
CA VAL A 221 -13.24 2.10 5.72
C VAL A 221 -13.21 2.63 7.16
N LEU A 222 -13.04 3.94 7.35
CA LEU A 222 -13.06 4.54 8.69
C LEU A 222 -14.47 4.46 9.30
N ALA A 223 -15.50 4.77 8.52
CA ALA A 223 -16.90 4.75 8.95
C ALA A 223 -17.37 3.36 9.40
N SER A 224 -16.73 2.29 8.92
CA SER A 224 -17.06 0.92 9.33
C SER A 224 -16.55 0.54 10.72
N GLY A 225 -15.77 1.40 11.39
CA GLY A 225 -15.13 1.09 12.66
C GLY A 225 -13.92 0.15 12.55
N ALA A 226 -13.39 -0.06 11.33
CA ALA A 226 -12.27 -0.96 11.08
C ALA A 226 -10.92 -0.47 11.64
N ALA A 227 -10.85 0.75 12.17
CA ALA A 227 -9.63 1.38 12.68
C ALA A 227 -9.72 1.76 14.18
N PRO A 228 -10.06 0.81 15.08
CA PRO A 228 -10.37 1.12 16.49
C PRO A 228 -9.17 1.61 17.30
N ARG A 229 -7.95 1.36 16.83
CA ARG A 229 -6.70 1.75 17.50
C ARG A 229 -6.00 2.95 16.87
N LEU A 230 -6.57 3.52 15.81
CA LEU A 230 -5.91 4.58 15.06
C LEU A 230 -5.81 5.86 15.89
N GLU A 231 -4.58 6.33 16.10
CA GLU A 231 -4.25 7.55 16.86
C GLU A 231 -3.80 8.67 15.92
N THR A 232 -3.12 8.33 14.81
CA THR A 232 -2.59 9.32 13.86
C THR A 232 -2.91 8.95 12.41
N LEU A 233 -3.51 9.88 11.67
CA LEU A 233 -3.76 9.77 10.23
C LEU A 233 -3.13 10.95 9.47
N TYR A 234 -2.18 10.65 8.58
CA TYR A 234 -1.50 11.64 7.75
C TYR A 234 -1.92 11.52 6.29
N LEU A 235 -2.56 12.56 5.74
CA LEU A 235 -3.10 12.64 4.38
C LEU A 235 -2.54 13.83 3.59
N GLY A 236 -1.53 14.53 4.10
CA GLY A 236 -0.91 15.67 3.43
C GLY A 236 -0.16 15.32 2.15
N GLY A 237 -0.12 16.23 1.16
CA GLY A 237 0.57 15.99 -0.11
C GLY A 237 -0.21 15.14 -1.10
N ASN A 238 -1.54 15.16 -1.01
CA ASN A 238 -2.43 14.47 -1.95
C ASN A 238 -3.13 15.50 -2.88
N LYS A 239 -4.24 15.13 -3.50
CA LYS A 239 -5.06 15.97 -4.38
C LYS A 239 -6.52 15.98 -3.92
N ILE A 240 -6.77 15.76 -2.63
CA ILE A 240 -8.09 15.69 -2.01
C ILE A 240 -8.71 17.08 -2.07
N GLY A 241 -9.91 17.18 -2.64
CA GLY A 241 -10.73 18.37 -2.72
C GLY A 241 -11.81 18.42 -1.64
N ASP A 242 -12.79 19.31 -1.84
CA ASP A 242 -13.88 19.51 -0.89
C ASP A 242 -14.76 18.26 -0.72
N GLU A 243 -15.05 17.53 -1.79
CA GLU A 243 -15.91 16.34 -1.74
C GLU A 243 -15.23 15.19 -0.98
N GLY A 244 -13.94 14.97 -1.19
CA GLY A 244 -13.17 14.01 -0.40
C GLY A 244 -13.07 14.42 1.07
N CYS A 245 -12.93 15.72 1.37
CA CYS A 245 -12.92 16.22 2.74
C CYS A 245 -14.28 16.06 3.42
N LYS A 246 -15.39 16.31 2.71
CA LYS A 246 -16.76 16.08 3.21
C LYS A 246 -17.00 14.60 3.53
N ALA A 247 -16.56 13.70 2.66
CA ALA A 247 -16.65 12.26 2.91
C ALA A 247 -15.88 11.87 4.18
N LEU A 248 -14.65 12.36 4.35
CA LEU A 248 -13.88 12.16 5.57
C LEU A 248 -14.61 12.71 6.80
N ALA A 249 -15.13 13.95 6.74
CA ALA A 249 -15.87 14.56 7.84
C ALA A 249 -17.10 13.73 8.25
N ALA A 250 -17.88 13.25 7.27
CA ALA A 250 -19.03 12.38 7.52
C ALA A 250 -18.64 11.05 8.17
N ALA A 251 -17.52 10.45 7.75
CA ALA A 251 -17.00 9.22 8.36
C ALA A 251 -16.53 9.43 9.81
N LEU A 252 -15.86 10.54 10.11
CA LEU A 252 -15.42 10.87 11.48
C LEU A 252 -16.61 11.06 12.44
N GLY A 253 -17.75 11.51 11.93
CA GLY A 253 -18.99 11.69 12.68
C GLY A 253 -19.76 10.38 12.93
N LYS A 254 -19.36 9.26 12.33
CA LYS A 254 -19.97 7.96 12.62
C LYS A 254 -19.52 7.44 13.97
N GLU A 255 -20.47 6.99 14.77
CA GLU A 255 -20.22 6.40 16.07
C GLU A 255 -19.26 5.21 15.93
N GLY A 256 -18.20 5.19 16.75
CA GLY A 256 -17.21 4.10 16.76
C GLY A 256 -16.25 4.07 15.57
N ALA A 257 -16.30 5.02 14.63
CA ALA A 257 -15.44 5.01 13.44
C ALA A 257 -13.94 5.07 13.79
N VAL A 258 -13.54 6.06 14.60
CA VAL A 258 -12.14 6.31 14.98
C VAL A 258 -12.03 6.81 16.43
N PRO A 259 -12.34 5.97 17.44
CA PRO A 259 -12.50 6.42 18.83
C PRO A 259 -11.23 6.99 19.45
N ARG A 260 -10.05 6.62 18.95
CA ARG A 260 -8.74 6.99 19.49
C ARG A 260 -7.97 8.01 18.64
N LEU A 261 -8.56 8.52 17.55
CA LEU A 261 -7.84 9.39 16.63
C LEU A 261 -7.51 10.72 17.31
N GLU A 262 -6.24 10.97 17.58
CA GLU A 262 -5.75 12.18 18.22
C GLU A 262 -5.22 13.22 17.22
N THR A 263 -4.71 12.76 16.07
CA THR A 263 -4.08 13.62 15.07
C THR A 263 -4.55 13.27 13.66
N LEU A 264 -5.12 14.26 12.97
CA LEU A 264 -5.46 14.21 11.54
C LEU A 264 -4.70 15.32 10.83
N THR A 265 -3.86 14.97 9.85
CA THR A 265 -3.06 15.95 9.10
C THR A 265 -3.45 15.95 7.64
N LEU A 266 -4.11 17.02 7.19
CA LEU A 266 -4.52 17.19 5.79
C LEU A 266 -3.57 18.11 4.99
N PHE A 267 -2.85 19.06 5.61
CA PHE A 267 -2.05 20.09 4.91
C PHE A 267 -2.75 20.70 3.68
N LEU A 268 -3.58 21.71 3.91
CA LEU A 268 -4.45 22.33 2.88
C LEU A 268 -3.69 22.78 1.64
N GLY A 269 -2.52 23.42 1.78
CA GLY A 269 -1.68 23.85 0.64
C GLY A 269 -1.00 22.72 -0.13
N ALA A 270 -1.04 21.50 0.41
CA ALA A 270 -0.54 20.29 -0.23
C ALA A 270 -1.69 19.32 -0.60
N ASN A 271 -2.93 19.80 -0.55
CA ASN A 271 -4.15 19.18 -1.06
C ASN A 271 -4.92 20.24 -1.88
N ARG A 272 -6.19 19.99 -2.22
CA ARG A 272 -7.06 20.89 -2.99
C ARG A 272 -8.35 21.24 -2.21
N ILE A 273 -8.28 21.20 -0.89
CA ILE A 273 -9.41 21.45 0.01
C ILE A 273 -9.63 22.97 0.06
N GLY A 274 -10.83 23.40 -0.30
CA GLY A 274 -11.32 24.77 -0.20
C GLY A 274 -12.13 25.01 1.06
N ASP A 275 -12.87 26.12 1.06
CA ASP A 275 -13.63 26.58 2.23
C ASP A 275 -14.75 25.60 2.61
N GLU A 276 -15.40 24.97 1.64
CA GLU A 276 -16.53 24.06 1.90
C GLU A 276 -16.07 22.77 2.57
N GLY A 277 -14.93 22.20 2.17
CA GLY A 277 -14.33 21.06 2.84
C GLY A 277 -13.89 21.39 4.27
N CYS A 278 -13.31 22.58 4.47
CA CYS A 278 -12.92 23.06 5.80
C CYS A 278 -14.13 23.24 6.72
N LYS A 279 -15.22 23.84 6.22
CA LYS A 279 -16.48 24.02 6.98
C LYS A 279 -17.09 22.68 7.36
N ALA A 280 -17.14 21.71 6.44
CA ALA A 280 -17.67 20.39 6.72
C ALA A 280 -16.90 19.67 7.82
N LEU A 281 -15.56 19.72 7.78
CA LEU A 281 -14.72 19.13 8.82
C LEU A 281 -14.92 19.84 10.16
N ALA A 282 -14.95 21.17 10.18
CA ALA A 282 -15.17 21.94 11.40
C ALA A 282 -16.55 21.65 12.03
N ALA A 283 -17.59 21.53 11.21
CA ALA A 283 -18.94 21.17 11.67
C ALA A 283 -18.96 19.79 12.32
N ALA A 284 -18.40 18.77 11.66
CA ALA A 284 -18.33 17.42 12.21
C ALA A 284 -17.61 17.39 13.57
N LEU A 285 -16.46 18.07 13.69
CA LEU A 285 -15.71 18.14 14.95
C LEU A 285 -16.50 18.86 16.06
N LYS A 286 -17.26 19.90 15.72
CA LYS A 286 -18.14 20.60 16.67
C LYS A 286 -19.29 19.70 17.16
N GLU A 287 -19.75 18.78 16.33
CA GLU A 287 -20.78 17.79 16.66
C GLU A 287 -20.23 16.56 17.41
N GLY A 288 -18.93 16.54 17.75
CA GLY A 288 -18.30 15.47 18.53
C GLY A 288 -17.70 14.34 17.70
N ALA A 289 -17.53 14.53 16.39
CA ALA A 289 -16.78 13.60 15.54
C ALA A 289 -15.34 13.43 16.06
N ALA A 290 -14.83 12.19 16.02
CA ALA A 290 -13.49 11.83 16.50
C ALA A 290 -13.15 12.49 17.87
N PRO A 291 -13.76 12.05 18.98
CA PRO A 291 -13.75 12.76 20.27
C PRO A 291 -12.35 12.97 20.88
N SER A 292 -11.37 12.15 20.48
CA SER A 292 -9.98 12.27 20.92
C SER A 292 -9.15 13.25 20.09
N LEU A 293 -9.71 13.79 18.99
CA LEU A 293 -8.99 14.62 18.05
C LEU A 293 -8.69 15.97 18.67
N LYS A 294 -7.41 16.22 18.93
CA LYS A 294 -6.98 17.52 19.45
C LYS A 294 -6.99 18.49 18.28
N ALA A 295 -7.72 19.58 18.40
CA ALA A 295 -7.55 20.74 17.54
C ALA A 295 -6.12 21.28 17.76
N ARG A 296 -5.14 20.75 17.01
CA ARG A 296 -3.80 21.31 16.95
C ARG A 296 -3.87 22.39 15.89
N ASP A 297 -3.76 23.63 16.35
CA ASP A 297 -3.65 24.86 15.57
C ASP A 297 -3.57 24.61 14.07
N ALA A 298 -4.72 24.73 13.40
CA ALA A 298 -4.69 25.05 11.99
C ALA A 298 -3.71 26.24 11.85
N PRO A 299 -2.70 26.20 10.96
CA PRO A 299 -1.94 27.41 10.70
C PRO A 299 -2.98 28.49 10.39
N PRO A 300 -2.92 29.66 11.06
CA PRO A 300 -4.02 30.62 11.04
C PRO A 300 -4.38 30.96 9.59
N PRO A 301 -5.66 31.22 9.28
CA PRO A 301 -6.05 31.66 7.96
C PRO A 301 -5.53 33.08 7.75
N ARG A 302 -4.26 33.22 7.30
CA ARG A 302 -3.65 34.38 6.61
C ARG A 302 -2.12 34.23 6.58
N THR A 303 -1.58 33.88 5.43
CA THR A 303 -0.43 34.60 4.85
C THR A 303 -0.58 34.65 3.34
N TRP A 304 -1.63 35.33 2.87
CA TRP A 304 -1.55 36.01 1.57
C TRP A 304 -0.60 37.19 1.74
N GLN A 305 0.71 36.92 1.78
CA GLN A 305 1.66 37.95 1.38
C GLN A 305 1.49 38.12 -0.12
N LEU A 306 0.66 39.10 -0.47
CA LEU A 306 0.81 39.91 -1.66
C LEU A 306 2.30 40.24 -1.82
N ARG A 307 3.02 39.49 -2.65
CA ARG A 307 4.12 40.09 -3.39
C ARG A 307 3.47 41.00 -4.41
N ARG A 308 3.38 42.29 -4.08
CA ARG A 308 3.30 43.34 -5.09
C ARG A 308 4.53 43.20 -6.01
N PRO A 309 4.37 43.42 -7.32
CA PRO A 309 5.49 43.42 -8.23
C PRO A 309 6.37 44.63 -7.95
N SER A 310 7.67 44.41 -8.01
CA SER A 310 8.70 45.42 -8.29
C SER A 310 9.49 44.91 -9.48
#